data_AF-A0A6L4YPI5-F1
#
_entry.id   AF-A0A6L4YPI5-F1
#
_cell.length_a   1.000
_cell.length_b   1.000
_cell.length_c   1.000
_cell.angle_alpha   90.00
_cell.angle_beta   90.00
_cell.angle_gamma   90.00
#
_symmetry.space_group_name_H-M   'P 1'
#
loop_
_entity.id
_entity.type
_entity.pdbx_description
1 polymer ?
#
loop_
_entity_poly.entity_id
_entity_poly.type
_entity_poly.pdbx_seq_one_letter_code
_entity_poly.pdbx_strand_id
1 'polypeptide(L)'
;MHWSPAILYALVAAIANIIGGLFISAKPMLNPKVLKYLIASGAGFMLAAVFLHIIPASLEITNNNSQALMLVLAGYLLIQFCEHTIVAHFHFGEE
;
A
#
# COMPACT_ATOMS: atom_id res chain seq x y z
N MET A 1 0.58 23.28 -12.53
CA MET A 1 0.41 22.15 -11.60
C MET A 1 -1.08 22.04 -11.26
N HIS A 2 -1.83 21.19 -11.97
CA HIS A 2 -3.26 21.02 -11.74
C HIS A 2 -3.47 20.03 -10.60
N TRP A 3 -3.73 20.53 -9.40
CA TRP A 3 -3.95 19.73 -8.18
C TRP A 3 -5.35 19.08 -8.13
N SER A 4 -6.30 19.61 -8.91
CA SER A 4 -7.68 19.17 -8.98
C SER A 4 -7.88 17.66 -9.24
N PRO A 5 -7.21 17.02 -10.22
CA PRO A 5 -7.36 15.58 -10.44
C PRO A 5 -6.83 14.73 -9.28
N ALA A 6 -5.74 15.13 -8.63
CA ALA A 6 -5.17 14.37 -7.51
C ALA A 6 -6.13 14.30 -6.32
N ILE A 7 -6.81 15.42 -6.02
CA ILE A 7 -7.81 15.48 -4.94
C ILE A 7 -9.01 14.60 -5.27
N LEU A 8 -9.47 14.60 -6.52
CA LEU A 8 -10.57 13.74 -6.94
C LEU A 8 -10.21 12.25 -6.78
N TYR A 9 -9.03 11.84 -7.23
CA TYR A 9 -8.57 10.46 -7.07
C TYR A 9 -8.42 10.08 -5.59
N ALA A 10 -7.90 10.98 -4.76
CA ALA A 10 -7.81 10.75 -3.31
C ALA A 10 -9.19 10.59 -2.67
N LEU A 11 -10.18 11.39 -3.07
CA LEU A 11 -11.56 11.28 -2.59
C LEU A 11 -12.21 9.96 -3.01
N VAL A 12 -12.05 9.57 -4.27
CA VAL A 12 -12.55 8.29 -4.79
C VAL A 12 -11.91 7.13 -4.04
N ALA A 13 -10.59 7.16 -3.82
CA ALA A 13 -9.88 6.13 -3.05
C ALA A 13 -10.36 6.07 -1.59
N ALA A 14 -10.58 7.21 -0.94
CA ALA A 14 -11.10 7.27 0.42
C ALA A 14 -12.51 6.65 0.52
N ILE A 15 -13.40 6.99 -0.40
CA ILE A 15 -14.75 6.41 -0.47
C ILE A 15 -14.67 4.89 -0.70
N ALA A 16 -13.83 4.44 -1.61
CA ALA A 16 -13.62 3.01 -1.89
C ALA A 16 -13.15 2.24 -0.64
N ASN A 17 -12.23 2.82 0.14
CA ASN A 17 -11.78 2.21 1.40
C ASN A 17 -12.90 2.10 2.44
N ILE A 18 -13.74 3.12 2.59
CA ILE A 18 -14.89 3.07 3.51
C ILE A 18 -15.88 1.99 3.07
N ILE A 19 -16.21 1.93 1.78
CA ILE A 19 -17.12 0.90 1.24
C ILE A 19 -16.54 -0.50 1.45
N GLY A 20 -15.26 -0.70 1.16
CA GLY A 20 -14.57 -1.98 1.37
C GLY A 20 -14.57 -2.40 2.84
N GLY A 21 -14.28 -1.47 3.76
CA GLY A 21 -14.30 -1.71 5.21
C GLY A 21 -15.71 -2.05 5.73
N LEU A 22 -16.74 -1.32 5.27
CA LEU A 22 -18.13 -1.61 5.60
C LEU A 22 -18.57 -2.98 5.05
N PHE A 23 -18.17 -3.32 3.82
CA PHE A 23 -18.51 -4.61 3.20
C PHE A 23 -17.92 -5.79 3.98
N ILE A 24 -16.66 -5.68 4.40
CA ILE A 24 -15.98 -6.71 5.22
C ILE A 24 -16.62 -6.79 6.62
N SER A 25 -16.94 -5.65 7.23
CA SER A 25 -17.53 -5.59 8.58
C SER A 25 -18.98 -6.07 8.63
N ALA A 26 -19.77 -5.81 7.58
CA ALA A 26 -21.19 -6.16 7.53
C ALA A 26 -21.44 -7.67 7.28
N LYS A 27 -20.48 -8.39 6.71
CA LYS A 27 -20.55 -9.85 6.52
C LYS A 27 -19.37 -10.54 7.20
N PRO A 28 -19.43 -10.78 8.53
CA PRO A 28 -18.42 -11.58 9.24
C PRO A 28 -18.31 -13.03 8.73
N MET A 29 -19.24 -13.48 7.87
CA MET A 29 -19.22 -14.81 7.23
C MET A 29 -18.39 -14.88 5.93
N LEU A 30 -17.67 -13.82 5.52
CA LEU A 30 -16.78 -13.93 4.37
C LEU A 30 -15.75 -15.03 4.61
N ASN A 31 -15.79 -16.04 3.75
CA ASN A 31 -14.89 -17.18 3.86
C ASN A 31 -13.44 -16.66 3.86
N PRO A 32 -12.60 -17.02 4.85
CA PRO A 32 -11.22 -16.54 4.95
C PRO A 32 -10.41 -16.81 3.67
N LYS A 33 -10.80 -17.80 2.85
CA LYS A 33 -10.22 -18.03 1.53
C LYS A 33 -10.47 -16.88 0.56
N VAL A 34 -11.70 -16.36 0.50
CA VAL A 34 -12.07 -15.23 -0.38
C VAL A 34 -11.29 -13.99 0.03
N LEU A 35 -11.21 -13.70 1.34
CA LEU A 35 -10.42 -12.57 1.83
C LEU A 35 -8.93 -12.71 1.46
N LYS A 36 -8.35 -13.90 1.60
CA LYS A 36 -6.98 -14.18 1.15
C LYS A 36 -6.77 -13.90 -0.33
N TYR A 37 -7.70 -14.33 -1.20
CA TYR A 37 -7.59 -14.06 -2.64
C TYR A 37 -7.72 -12.56 -2.97
N LEU A 38 -8.61 -11.84 -2.28
CA LEU A 38 -8.73 -10.38 -2.46
C LEU A 38 -7.46 -9.64 -2.03
N ILE A 39 -6.86 -10.01 -0.88
CA ILE A 39 -5.60 -9.46 -0.42
C ILE A 39 -4.47 -9.77 -1.40
N ALA A 40 -4.37 -11.02 -1.88
CA ALA A 40 -3.37 -11.42 -2.87
C ALA A 40 -3.51 -10.63 -4.18
N SER A 41 -4.75 -10.44 -4.65
CA SER A 41 -5.03 -9.62 -5.83
C SER A 41 -4.64 -8.15 -5.63
N GLY A 42 -4.96 -7.58 -4.46
CA GLY A 42 -4.60 -6.19 -4.13
C GLY A 42 -3.09 -6.00 -4.03
N ALA A 43 -2.39 -6.94 -3.38
CA ALA A 43 -0.93 -6.93 -3.28
C ALA A 43 -0.27 -7.03 -4.67
N GLY A 44 -0.76 -7.93 -5.54
CA GLY A 44 -0.28 -8.05 -6.91
C GLY A 44 -0.50 -6.79 -7.74
N PHE A 45 -1.65 -6.15 -7.62
CA PHE A 45 -1.94 -4.87 -8.27
C PHE A 45 -0.99 -3.77 -7.81
N MET A 46 -0.77 -3.62 -6.49
CA MET A 46 0.15 -2.62 -5.95
C MET A 46 1.58 -2.87 -6.42
N LEU A 47 2.02 -4.13 -6.46
CA LEU A 47 3.33 -4.52 -6.98
C LEU A 47 3.48 -4.11 -8.45
N ALA A 48 2.48 -4.44 -9.29
CA ALA A 48 2.48 -4.07 -10.70
C ALA A 48 2.49 -2.54 -10.89
N ALA A 49 1.70 -1.79 -10.10
CA ALA A 49 1.68 -0.34 -10.16
C ALA A 49 3.05 0.27 -9.81
N VAL A 50 3.72 -0.26 -8.78
CA VAL A 50 5.05 0.23 -8.38
C VAL A 50 6.09 -0.04 -9.48
N PHE A 51 6.16 -1.26 -10.00
CA PHE A 51 7.19 -1.63 -10.98
C PHE A 51 6.93 -1.10 -12.38
N LEU A 52 5.67 -1.05 -12.82
CA LEU A 52 5.34 -0.67 -14.19
C LEU A 52 5.12 0.83 -14.35
N HIS A 53 4.73 1.54 -13.28
CA HIS A 53 4.44 2.97 -13.36
C HIS A 53 5.31 3.81 -12.43
N ILE A 54 5.32 3.55 -11.12
CA ILE A 54 5.95 4.46 -10.14
C ILE A 54 7.47 4.54 -10.33
N ILE A 55 8.16 3.39 -10.38
CA ILE A 55 9.62 3.36 -10.53
C ILE A 55 10.05 3.95 -11.87
N PRO A 56 9.52 3.51 -13.04
CA PRO A 56 9.89 4.09 -14.33
C PRO A 56 9.65 5.60 -14.39
N ALA A 57 8.46 6.06 -13.98
CA ALA A 57 8.14 7.49 -13.99
C ALA A 57 9.07 8.31 -13.08
N SER A 58 9.48 7.76 -11.93
CA SER A 58 10.41 8.46 -11.02
C SER A 58 11.80 8.65 -11.62
N LEU A 59 12.27 7.66 -12.40
CA LEU A 59 13.53 7.73 -13.14
C LEU A 59 13.45 8.74 -14.29
N GLU A 60 12.31 8.83 -14.97
CA GLU A 60 12.10 9.80 -16.05
C GLU A 60 12.00 11.25 -15.54
N ILE A 61 11.35 11.47 -14.38
CA ILE A 61 11.16 12.79 -13.79
C ILE A 61 12.45 13.34 -13.18
N THR A 62 13.36 12.47 -12.72
CA THR A 62 14.56 12.86 -11.99
C THR A 62 15.81 12.79 -12.86
N ASN A 63 16.55 13.88 -13.01
CA ASN A 63 17.83 13.89 -13.75
C ASN A 63 18.95 13.04 -13.09
N ASN A 64 18.71 12.47 -11.91
CA ASN A 64 19.64 11.66 -11.14
C ASN A 64 18.97 10.34 -10.69
N ASN A 65 19.14 9.30 -11.50
CA ASN A 65 18.58 7.97 -11.26
C ASN A 65 18.99 7.38 -9.91
N SER A 66 20.24 7.62 -9.48
CA SER A 66 20.75 7.12 -8.19
C SER A 66 19.98 7.71 -7.01
N GLN A 67 19.64 9.00 -7.08
CA GLN A 67 18.86 9.66 -6.03
C GLN A 67 17.42 9.11 -5.95
N ALA A 68 16.78 8.91 -7.10
CA ALA A 68 15.42 8.34 -7.15
C ALA A 68 15.38 6.93 -6.53
N LEU A 69 16.34 6.07 -6.88
CA LEU A 69 16.44 4.72 -6.31
C LEU A 69 16.79 4.74 -4.81
N MET A 70 17.64 5.67 -4.36
CA MET A 70 17.92 5.84 -2.93
C MET A 70 16.67 6.23 -2.14
N LEU A 71 15.78 7.07 -2.70
CA LEU A 71 14.50 7.41 -2.06
C LEU A 71 13.55 6.22 -2.00
N VAL A 72 13.51 5.37 -3.05
CA VAL A 72 12.75 4.11 -3.04
C VAL A 72 13.27 3.18 -1.94
N LEU A 73 14.59 3.01 -1.85
CA LEU A 73 15.22 2.21 -0.80
C LEU A 73 14.95 2.78 0.60
N ALA A 74 15.04 4.11 0.77
CA ALA A 74 14.74 4.76 2.03
C ALA A 74 13.28 4.52 2.46
N GLY A 75 12.33 4.59 1.53
CA GLY A 75 10.93 4.26 1.79
C GLY A 75 10.74 2.79 2.20
N TYR A 76 11.42 1.85 1.53
CA TYR A 76 11.41 0.44 1.90
C TYR A 76 11.95 0.21 3.31
N LEU A 77 13.12 0.79 3.63
CA LEU A 77 13.73 0.69 4.96
C LEU A 77 12.87 1.32 6.04
N LEU A 78 12.17 2.42 5.74
CA LEU A 78 11.23 3.05 6.66
C LEU A 78 10.06 2.12 7.00
N ILE A 79 9.47 1.44 6.00
CA ILE A 79 8.44 0.42 6.24
C ILE A 79 9.00 -0.69 7.12
N GLN A 80 10.20 -1.18 6.82
CA GLN A 80 10.82 -2.27 7.56
C GLN A 80 11.14 -1.89 9.01
N PHE A 81 11.57 -0.65 9.23
CA PHE A 81 11.78 -0.10 10.55
C PHE A 81 10.47 -0.04 11.34
N CYS A 82 9.39 0.45 10.73
CA CYS A 82 8.08 0.44 11.37
C CYS A 82 7.61 -0.98 11.71
N GLU A 83 7.80 -1.94 10.80
CA GLU A 83 7.36 -3.33 10.97
C GLU A 83 8.17 -4.10 12.02
N HIS A 84 9.50 -3.95 12.05
CA HIS A 84 10.36 -4.76 12.92
C HIS A 84 10.86 -4.03 14.16
N THR A 85 10.86 -2.70 14.17
CA THR A 85 11.37 -1.91 15.31
C THR A 85 10.27 -1.26 16.12
N ILE A 86 9.21 -0.74 15.49
CA ILE A 86 8.12 -0.06 16.21
C ILE A 86 7.03 -1.05 16.64
N VAL A 87 6.65 -1.98 15.76
CA VAL A 87 5.73 -3.06 16.12
C VAL A 87 6.51 -4.09 16.94
N ALA A 88 6.56 -3.89 18.26
CA ALA A 88 6.96 -4.97 19.16
C ALA A 88 5.96 -6.12 19.00
N HIS A 89 6.41 -7.27 18.51
CA HIS A 89 5.64 -8.51 18.61
C HIS A 89 5.47 -8.85 20.08
N PHE A 90 4.38 -8.35 20.69
CA PHE A 90 3.88 -8.87 21.96
C PHE A 90 3.48 -10.32 21.71
N HIS A 91 4.37 -11.26 22.02
CA HIS A 91 4.00 -12.64 22.25
C HIS A 91 3.18 -12.65 23.54
N PHE A 92 1.87 -12.47 23.42
CA PHE A 92 0.95 -12.96 24.44
C PHE A 92 1.06 -14.48 24.44
N GLY A 93 2.02 -14.99 25.22
CA GLY A 93 1.98 -16.35 25.71
C GLY A 93 0.75 -16.52 26.58
N GLU A 94 0.17 -17.71 26.50
CA GLU A 94 -0.92 -18.17 27.35
C GLU A 94 -0.53 -18.06 28.83
N GLU A 95 -1.19 -17.15 29.56
CA GLU A 95 -1.43 -17.23 31.01
C GLU A 95 -2.83 -16.69 31.34
#